data_AF-A0A7X7Z9E6-F1
#
_entry.id   AF-A0A7X7Z9E6-F1
#
_cell.length_a   1.000
_cell.length_b   1.000
_cell.length_c   1.000
_cell.angle_alpha   90.00
_cell.angle_beta   90.00
_cell.angle_gamma   90.00
#
_symmetry.space_group_name_H-M   'P 1'
#
loop_
_entity.id
_entity.type
_entity.pdbx_description
1 polymer ?
#
loop_
_entity_poly.entity_id
_entity_poly.type
_entity_poly.pdbx_seq_one_letter_code
_entity_poly.pdbx_strand_id
1 'polypeptide(L)' 'MVIGTILPHTKLYGGVKRFLELGNLFEKKGHSAIIYTPLGIPPSWFDYRGKVKTFESLLNYFNLQLQY' A
#
# COMPACT_ATOMS: atom_id res chain seq x y z
N MET A 1 -4.89 7.97 10.24
CA MET A 1 -5.77 7.52 9.13
C MET A 1 -5.09 6.39 8.38
N VAL A 2 -5.86 5.45 7.83
CA VAL A 2 -5.33 4.41 6.92
C VAL A 2 -5.55 4.88 5.49
N ILE A 3 -4.50 4.85 4.66
CA ILE A 3 -4.54 5.28 3.26
C ILE A 3 -4.11 4.10 2.39
N GLY A 4 -5.05 3.59 1.59
CA GLY A 4 -4.82 2.48 0.66
C GLY A 4 -4.52 2.96 -0.75
N THR A 5 -3.50 2.40 -1.40
CA THR A 5 -3.22 2.60 -2.84
C THR A 5 -3.22 1.25 -3.55
N ILE A 6 -3.92 1.13 -4.67
CA ILE A 6 -3.96 -0.09 -5.49
C ILE A 6 -2.98 0.06 -6.64
N LEU A 7 -2.04 -0.88 -6.76
CA LEU A 7 -1.06 -0.94 -7.85
C LEU A 7 -1.03 -2.35 -8.45
N PRO A 8 -0.69 -2.50 -9.75
CA PRO A 8 -0.51 -3.82 -10.35
C PRO A 8 0.71 -4.55 -9.80
N HIS A 9 1.75 -3.82 -9.38
CA HIS A 9 2.98 -4.35 -8.80
C HIS A 9 3.82 -3.20 -8.19
N THR A 10 4.88 -3.56 -7.48
CA THR A 10 5.88 -2.62 -6.93
C THR A 10 7.15 -2.49 -7.76
N LYS A 11 7.18 -2.98 -9.01
CA LYS A 11 8.33 -2.84 -9.93
C LYS A 11 8.55 -1.38 -10.37
N LEU A 12 9.79 -1.05 -10.75
CA LEU A 12 10.17 0.29 -11.19
C LEU A 12 9.47 0.67 -12.51
N TYR A 13 8.43 1.49 -12.39
CA TYR A 13 7.67 2.08 -13.49
C TYR A 13 7.31 3.53 -13.15
N GLY A 14 7.11 4.36 -14.18
CA GLY A 14 7.01 5.83 -14.03
C GLY A 14 6.04 6.31 -12.95
N GLY A 15 4.83 5.73 -12.86
CA GLY A 15 3.86 6.08 -11.84
C GLY A 15 4.10 5.45 -10.46
N VAL A 16 4.66 4.24 -10.41
CA VAL A 16 4.80 3.45 -9.17
C VAL A 16 5.65 4.18 -8.14
N LYS A 17 6.79 4.76 -8.57
CA LYS A 17 7.69 5.48 -7.65
C LYS A 17 6.96 6.60 -6.91
N ARG A 18 6.09 7.35 -7.59
CA ARG A 18 5.37 8.48 -6.97
C ARG A 18 4.45 8.03 -5.85
N PHE A 19 3.78 6.89 -6.01
CA PHE A 19 2.94 6.32 -4.95
C PHE A 19 3.75 5.84 -3.75
N LEU A 20 4.94 5.27 -3.97
CA LEU A 20 5.84 4.89 -2.87
C LEU A 20 6.34 6.12 -2.09
N GLU A 21 6.71 7.19 -2.79
CA GLU A 21 7.12 8.47 -2.17
C GLU A 21 6.00 9.08 -1.33
N LEU A 22 4.76 9.10 -1.86
CA LEU A 22 3.60 9.60 -1.14
C LEU A 22 3.29 8.74 0.08
N GLY A 23 3.35 7.41 -0.04
CA GLY A 23 3.15 6.51 1.11
C GLY A 23 4.19 6.76 2.21
N ASN A 24 5.46 6.95 1.85
CA ASN A 24 6.50 7.33 2.80
C ASN A 24 6.24 8.70 3.48
N LEU A 25 5.67 9.66 2.75
CA LEU A 25 5.28 10.95 3.31
C LEU A 25 4.11 10.81 4.29
N PHE A 26 3.14 9.95 3.97
CA PHE A 26 2.01 9.66 4.85
C PHE A 26 2.45 8.98 6.15
N GLU A 27 3.33 7.99 6.09
CA GLU A 27 3.94 7.35 7.28
C GLU A 27 4.67 8.40 8.14
N LYS A 28 5.45 9.28 7.52
CA LYS A 28 6.14 10.38 8.24
C LYS A 28 5.17 11.31 8.98
N LYS A 29 3.93 11.46 8.50
CA LYS A 29 2.88 12.28 9.12
C LYS A 29 2.02 11.50 10.14
N GLY A 30 2.37 10.25 10.47
CA GLY A 30 1.60 9.42 11.41
C GLY A 30 0.35 8.79 10.80
N HIS A 31 0.29 8.63 9.47
CA HIS A 31 -0.76 7.87 8.80
C HIS A 31 -0.22 6.49 8.41
N SER A 32 -1.10 5.48 8.40
CA SER A 32 -0.71 4.14 7.92
C SER A 32 -0.97 4.04 6.42
N ALA A 33 0.10 4.02 5.63
CA ALA A 33 0.06 3.85 4.19
C ALA A 33 0.16 2.37 3.82
N ILE A 34 -0.80 1.87 3.04
CA ILE A 34 -0.85 0.48 2.58
C ILE A 34 -0.92 0.46 1.06
N ILE A 35 0.03 -0.21 0.43
CA ILE A 35 -0.03 -0.54 -0.99
C ILE A 35 -0.58 -1.94 -1.15
N TYR A 36 -1.63 -2.05 -1.96
CA TYR A 36 -2.23 -3.31 -2.32
C TYR A 36 -1.80 -3.68 -3.74
N THR A 37 -1.31 -4.90 -3.92
CA THR A 37 -1.00 -5.49 -5.23
C THR A 37 -1.55 -6.92 -5.29
N PRO A 38 -1.62 -7.57 -6.46
CA PRO A 38 -2.04 -8.96 -6.53
C PRO A 38 -1.17 -9.88 -5.66
N LEU A 39 0.15 -9.67 -5.66
CA LEU A 39 1.12 -10.57 -4.99
C LEU A 39 1.58 -10.08 -3.61
N GLY A 40 1.30 -8.83 -3.24
CA GLY A 40 1.72 -8.26 -1.94
C GLY A 40 3.23 -8.12 -1.75
N ILE A 41 4.03 -8.15 -2.83
CA ILE A 41 5.50 -8.13 -2.75
C ILE A 41 5.99 -6.68 -2.63
N PRO A 42 6.80 -6.34 -1.61
CA PRO A 42 7.38 -5.01 -1.47
C PRO A 42 8.43 -4.70 -2.56
N PRO A 43 8.69 -3.42 -2.87
CA PRO A 43 9.74 -3.05 -3.82
C PRO A 43 11.12 -3.40 -3.26
N SER A 44 11.97 -4.04 -4.06
CA SER A 44 13.39 -4.28 -3.72
C SER A 44 14.32 -3.10 -4.01
N TRP A 45 13.84 -2.13 -4.79
CA TRP A 45 14.62 -1.00 -5.34
C TRP A 45 14.29 0.34 -4.67
N PHE A 46 13.39 0.34 -3.67
CA PHE A 46 12.95 1.55 -2.98
C PHE A 46 12.69 1.22 -1.50
N ASP A 47 13.20 2.07 -0.60
CA ASP A 47 12.96 1.94 0.83
C ASP A 47 11.54 2.42 1.18
N TYR A 48 10.56 1.55 0.94
CA TYR A 48 9.17 1.83 1.28
C TYR A 48 8.89 1.48 2.74
N ARG A 49 8.45 2.48 3.50
CA ARG A 49 8.24 2.41 4.97
C ARG A 49 6.82 2.03 5.36
N GLY A 50 5.89 2.08 4.41
CA GLY A 50 4.51 1.63 4.61
C GLY A 50 4.37 0.11 4.45
N LYS A 51 3.15 -0.39 4.54
CA LYS A 51 2.86 -1.83 4.36
C LYS A 51 2.56 -2.14 2.89
N VAL A 52 2.94 -3.33 2.44
CA VAL A 52 2.49 -3.89 1.16
C VAL A 52 1.70 -5.16 1.44
N LYS A 53 0.52 -5.29 0.83
CA LYS A 53 -0.37 -6.44 1.04
C LYS A 53 -1.04 -6.90 -0.27
N THR A 54 -1.67 -8.08 -0.22
CA THR A 54 -2.45 -8.64 -1.33
C THR A 54 -3.84 -8.00 -1.44
N PHE A 55 -4.48 -8.08 -2.60
CA PHE A 55 -5.89 -7.68 -2.76
C PHE A 55 -6.85 -8.46 -1.85
N GLU A 56 -6.56 -9.73 -1.56
CA GLU A 56 -7.34 -10.53 -0.62
C GLU A 56 -7.41 -9.87 0.77
N SER A 57 -6.30 -9.31 1.24
CA SER A 57 -6.27 -8.63 2.54
C SER A 57 -7.12 -7.35 2.59
N LEU A 58 -7.40 -6.73 1.43
CA LEU A 58 -8.27 -5.56 1.33
C LEU A 58 -9.74 -5.95 1.52
N LEU A 59 -10.17 -7.06 0.90
CA LEU A 59 -11.53 -7.59 1.03
C LEU A 59 -11.85 -7.95 2.49
N ASN A 60 -10.89 -8.54 3.18
CA ASN A 60 -11.03 -8.87 4.61
C ASN A 60 -11.22 -7.61 5.48
N TYR A 61 -10.58 -6.50 5.13
CA TYR A 61 -10.72 -5.24 5.85
C TYR A 61 -12.13 -4.65 5.71
N PHE A 62 -12.70 -4.70 4.49
CA PHE A 62 -14.07 -4.23 4.25
C PHE A 62 -15.11 -5.10 4.95
N ASN A 63 -14.93 -6.42 4.91
CA ASN A 63 -15.87 -7.35 5.55
C ASN A 63 -15.92 -7.17 7.08
N LEU A 64 -14.79 -6.85 7.72
CA LEU A 64 -14.74 -6.56 9.16
C LEU A 64 -15.40 -5.23 9.52
N GLN A 65 -15.40 -4.23 8.63
CA GLN A 65 -16.05 -2.94 8.89
C GLN A 65 -17.56 -2.95 8.66
N LEU A 66 -18.07 -3.91 7.88
CA LEU A 66 -19.52 -4.05 7.61
C LEU A 66 -20.24 -4.95 8.64
N GLN A 67 -19.51 -5.47 9.63
CA GLN A 67 -20.06 -6.30 10.72
C GLN A 67 -20.34 -5.50 12.01
N TYR A 68 -20.16 -4.18 11.99
CA TYR A 68 -20.48 -3.24 13.07
C TYR A 68 -21.30 -2.07 12.49
#